data_AF-A0A914PTV4-F1
#
_entry.id   AF-A0A914PTV4-F1
#
_cell.length_a   1.000
_cell.length_b   1.000
_cell.length_c   1.000
_cell.angle_alpha   90.00
_cell.angle_beta   90.00
_cell.angle_gamma   90.00
#
_symmetry.space_group_name_H-M   'P 1'
#
loop_
_entity.id
_entity.type
_entity.pdbx_description
1 polymer ?
#
loop_
_entity_poly.entity_id
_entity_poly.type
_entity_poly.pdbx_seq_one_letter_code
_entity_poly.pdbx_strand_id
1 'polypeptide(L)'
;MNGKEEILKDWIPKKDTQQEEFLNKYPEYDGRGIKIAIIDSPIDFSMPGLQRTTTGLPKIIDFFEFSNFLSEDGKIDISMIREIDGDNVITGLSGKKLKIPLTWKNPSGKWHIGCKAYSELFFRKFAETKNKENGIEKLEIEELNKNVDLVDCIVWNDGKKWQACLTTSNENLQNAKVLTNFCDEHEFGFIKSYCITIREDKSFIYVFRQNGNNHGTIVATVAAAYFPNGSYSNGLAPGSQIISMDAKHVFAIEKALLKCIEMEVDIVNLSIGLKYTPSIDLSIHR
;
A
#
# COMPACT_ATOMS: atom_id res chain seq x y z
N MET A 1 30.10 9.89 15.78
CA MET A 1 29.10 9.82 14.69
C MET A 1 29.83 9.33 13.46
N ASN A 2 29.34 8.29 12.80
CA ASN A 2 29.97 7.79 11.58
C ASN A 2 29.57 8.68 10.40
N GLY A 3 30.46 8.94 9.45
CA GLY A 3 30.24 9.91 8.35
C GLY A 3 29.01 9.68 7.45
N LYS A 4 28.30 8.55 7.58
CA LYS A 4 26.99 8.31 6.95
C LYS A 4 25.83 9.01 7.68
N GLU A 5 25.91 9.18 9.00
CA GLU A 5 24.89 9.90 9.80
C GLU A 5 24.93 11.41 9.54
N GLU A 6 26.11 11.95 9.22
CA GLU A 6 26.29 13.36 8.86
C GLU A 6 25.61 13.70 7.53
N ILE A 7 25.69 12.83 6.54
CA ILE A 7 25.06 13.04 5.22
C ILE A 7 23.52 13.03 5.32
N LEU A 8 22.95 12.20 6.20
CA LEU A 8 21.50 12.12 6.40
C LEU A 8 20.92 13.35 7.10
N LYS A 9 21.72 14.06 7.92
CA LYS A 9 21.29 15.32 8.56
C LYS A 9 20.94 16.40 7.55
N ASP A 10 21.59 16.40 6.39
CA ASP A 10 21.38 17.42 5.35
C ASP A 10 20.16 17.12 4.45
N TRP A 11 19.59 15.91 4.53
CA TRP A 11 18.49 15.48 3.64
C TRP A 11 17.11 15.75 4.22
N ILE A 12 17.00 15.90 5.54
CA ILE A 12 15.76 16.29 6.22
C ILE A 12 15.94 17.73 6.69
N PRO A 13 15.08 18.69 6.30
CA PRO A 13 15.29 20.12 6.53
C PRO A 13 15.03 20.55 7.99
N LYS A 14 15.43 19.75 8.99
CA LYS A 14 15.20 20.01 10.41
C LYS A 14 15.88 21.28 10.90
N LYS A 15 17.11 21.50 10.46
CA LYS A 15 17.89 22.70 10.81
C LYS A 15 17.26 23.95 10.21
N ASP A 16 16.92 23.90 8.92
CA ASP A 16 16.31 25.03 8.21
C ASP A 16 14.91 25.36 8.74
N THR A 17 14.16 24.35 9.18
CA THR A 17 12.84 24.51 9.80
C THR A 17 12.88 24.75 11.31
N GLN A 18 14.06 24.78 11.94
CA GLN A 18 14.25 24.93 13.39
C GLN A 18 13.48 23.89 14.23
N GLN A 19 13.20 22.73 13.65
CA GLN A 19 12.36 21.70 14.25
C GLN A 19 12.97 21.17 15.56
N GLU A 20 14.29 21.00 15.61
CA GLU A 20 14.97 20.51 16.82
C GLU A 20 14.83 21.49 17.99
N GLU A 21 15.02 22.79 17.74
CA GLU A 21 14.85 23.85 18.76
C GLU A 21 13.40 23.91 19.25
N PHE A 22 12.44 23.79 18.33
CA PHE A 22 11.02 23.75 18.66
C PHE A 22 10.67 22.57 19.56
N LEU A 23 11.11 21.35 19.23
CA LEU A 23 10.84 20.17 20.06
C LEU A 23 11.62 20.17 21.38
N ASN A 24 12.81 20.77 21.43
CA ASN A 24 13.52 20.96 22.71
C ASN A 24 12.71 21.84 23.67
N LYS A 25 12.01 22.85 23.14
CA LYS A 25 11.15 23.75 23.94
C LYS A 25 9.78 23.15 24.23
N TYR A 26 9.22 22.40 23.28
CA TYR A 26 7.90 21.78 23.37
C TYR A 26 7.97 20.28 23.01
N PRO A 27 8.47 19.42 23.93
CA PRO A 27 8.74 18.01 23.63
C PRO A 27 7.51 17.20 23.21
N GLU A 28 6.32 17.64 23.58
CA GLU A 28 5.06 16.97 23.27
C GLU A 28 4.42 17.43 21.96
N TYR A 29 5.02 18.39 21.27
CA TYR A 29 4.46 19.00 20.06
C TYR A 29 5.10 18.37 18.81
N ASP A 30 5.28 17.05 18.86
CA ASP A 30 5.93 16.20 17.86
C ASP A 30 4.97 15.72 16.76
N GLY A 31 3.74 16.27 16.72
CA GLY A 31 2.68 15.87 15.80
C GLY A 31 1.76 14.77 16.33
N ARG A 32 1.88 14.37 17.61
CA ARG A 32 0.91 13.45 18.23
C ARG A 32 -0.53 13.91 18.03
N GLY A 33 -1.41 12.99 17.66
CA GLY A 33 -2.82 13.26 17.40
C GLY A 33 -3.12 13.88 16.02
N ILE A 34 -2.10 14.15 15.20
CA ILE A 34 -2.26 14.69 13.84
C ILE A 34 -2.25 13.56 12.82
N LYS A 35 -3.19 13.60 11.87
CA LYS A 35 -3.25 12.73 10.68
C LYS A 35 -2.75 13.49 9.45
N ILE A 36 -1.77 12.91 8.77
CA ILE A 36 -1.22 13.45 7.53
C ILE A 36 -1.62 12.52 6.37
N ALA A 37 -2.35 13.05 5.38
CA ALA A 37 -2.53 12.35 4.12
C ALA A 37 -1.35 12.62 3.21
N ILE A 38 -0.67 11.56 2.77
CA ILE A 38 0.36 11.62 1.73
C ILE A 38 -0.29 11.19 0.42
N ILE A 39 -0.59 12.17 -0.42
CA ILE A 39 -1.11 11.94 -1.77
C ILE A 39 0.07 11.86 -2.73
N ASP A 40 0.51 10.63 -3.00
CA ASP A 40 1.71 10.32 -3.77
C ASP A 40 1.63 8.88 -4.32
N SER A 41 2.67 8.44 -5.00
CA SER A 41 2.94 7.04 -5.24
C SER A 41 2.90 6.18 -3.94
N PRO A 42 2.56 4.87 -4.01
CA PRO A 42 2.38 4.03 -2.82
C PRO A 42 3.61 4.00 -1.90
N ILE A 43 3.36 4.09 -0.59
CA ILE A 43 4.38 4.05 0.48
C ILE A 43 4.74 2.59 0.81
N ASP A 44 6.01 2.36 1.13
CA ASP A 44 6.49 1.10 1.71
C ASP A 44 6.27 1.05 3.22
N PHE A 45 5.32 0.21 3.64
CA PHE A 45 4.93 0.04 5.04
C PHE A 45 5.89 -0.86 5.79
N SER A 46 6.83 -1.54 5.11
CA SER A 46 7.90 -2.28 5.76
C SER A 46 9.07 -1.39 6.20
N MET A 47 9.05 -0.10 5.82
CA MET A 47 10.10 0.85 6.19
C MET A 47 10.22 0.98 7.72
N PRO A 48 11.39 0.74 8.34
CA PRO A 48 11.52 0.70 9.80
C PRO A 48 11.09 1.99 10.51
N GLY A 49 11.28 3.15 9.88
CA GLY A 49 10.83 4.45 10.41
C GLY A 49 9.33 4.69 10.30
N LEU A 50 8.60 3.86 9.54
CA LEU A 50 7.16 4.00 9.29
C LEU A 50 6.33 2.94 10.02
N GLN A 51 6.85 2.36 11.09
CA GLN A 51 6.14 1.32 11.86
C GLN A 51 5.24 1.94 12.94
N ARG A 52 5.78 2.85 13.76
CA ARG A 52 5.08 3.39 14.93
C ARG A 52 5.31 4.88 15.11
N THR A 53 4.40 5.54 15.82
CA THR A 53 4.59 6.90 16.33
C THR A 53 5.47 6.91 17.57
N THR A 54 5.89 8.11 18.00
CA THR A 54 6.56 8.33 19.30
C THR A 54 5.75 7.83 20.50
N THR A 55 4.43 7.77 20.37
CA THR A 55 3.48 7.26 21.38
C THR A 55 3.12 5.77 21.21
N GLY A 56 3.76 5.07 20.26
CA GLY A 56 3.60 3.62 20.06
C GLY A 56 2.42 3.20 19.19
N LEU A 57 1.61 4.16 18.72
CA LEU A 57 0.50 3.91 17.80
C LEU A 57 1.01 3.47 16.40
N PRO A 58 0.20 2.75 15.60
CA PRO A 58 0.53 2.50 14.20
C PRO A 58 0.81 3.80 13.46
N LYS A 59 1.93 3.85 12.73
CA LYS A 59 2.32 5.05 11.98
C LYS A 59 1.46 5.24 10.73
N ILE A 60 1.27 4.19 9.94
CA ILE A 60 0.40 4.21 8.77
C ILE A 60 -0.91 3.56 9.19
N ILE A 61 -2.03 4.28 9.05
CA ILE A 61 -3.34 3.83 9.55
C ILE A 61 -4.29 3.39 8.45
N ASP A 62 -4.09 3.86 7.23
CA ASP A 62 -4.89 3.41 6.09
C ASP A 62 -4.18 3.67 4.75
N PHE A 63 -4.71 3.03 3.71
CA PHE A 63 -4.29 3.18 2.34
C PHE A 63 -5.46 3.24 1.37
N PHE A 64 -5.42 4.18 0.43
CA PHE A 64 -6.40 4.29 -0.63
C PHE A 64 -5.73 4.39 -2.00
N GLU A 65 -6.25 3.63 -2.96
CA GLU A 65 -5.86 3.70 -4.36
C GLU A 65 -6.97 4.35 -5.18
N PHE A 66 -6.68 5.53 -5.73
CA PHE A 66 -7.60 6.28 -6.59
C PHE A 66 -7.13 6.31 -8.05
N SER A 67 -5.83 6.16 -8.31
CA SER A 67 -5.26 6.20 -9.66
C SER A 67 -5.70 5.01 -10.51
N ASN A 68 -5.79 3.84 -9.90
CA ASN A 68 -6.12 2.59 -10.57
C ASN A 68 -7.61 2.25 -10.55
N PHE A 69 -8.49 3.19 -10.19
CA PHE A 69 -9.94 2.94 -10.22
C PHE A 69 -10.45 2.56 -11.64
N LEU A 70 -9.76 3.02 -12.69
CA LEU A 70 -10.04 2.66 -14.08
C LEU A 70 -9.15 1.53 -14.63
N SER A 71 -8.12 1.10 -13.89
CA SER A 71 -7.26 -0.01 -14.30
C SER A 71 -7.62 -1.29 -13.56
N GLU A 72 -7.35 -2.42 -14.18
CA GLU A 72 -7.54 -3.75 -13.59
C GLU A 72 -6.30 -4.20 -12.79
N ASP A 73 -5.34 -3.30 -12.56
CA ASP A 73 -4.07 -3.59 -11.88
C ASP A 73 -4.31 -3.83 -10.39
N GLY A 74 -3.80 -4.94 -9.86
CA GLY A 74 -4.02 -5.36 -8.46
C GLY A 74 -5.47 -5.76 -8.11
N LYS A 75 -6.44 -5.53 -8.99
CA LYS A 75 -7.85 -5.89 -8.81
C LYS A 75 -8.08 -7.37 -9.10
N ILE A 76 -8.70 -8.08 -8.16
CA ILE A 76 -9.12 -9.47 -8.32
C ILE A 76 -10.63 -9.55 -8.12
N ASP A 77 -11.36 -9.95 -9.16
CA ASP A 77 -12.78 -10.30 -9.06
C ASP A 77 -12.94 -11.52 -8.15
N ILE A 78 -13.82 -11.40 -7.14
CA ILE A 78 -14.10 -12.45 -6.15
C ILE A 78 -15.60 -12.78 -6.09
N SER A 79 -16.33 -12.53 -7.18
CA SER A 79 -17.76 -12.80 -7.30
C SER A 79 -18.10 -14.29 -7.32
N MET A 80 -17.15 -15.14 -7.73
CA MET A 80 -17.34 -16.60 -7.71
C MET A 80 -17.37 -17.12 -6.28
N ILE A 81 -18.44 -17.81 -5.90
CA ILE A 81 -18.57 -18.45 -4.59
C ILE A 81 -18.47 -19.97 -4.77
N ARG A 82 -17.67 -20.61 -3.93
CA ARG A 82 -17.55 -22.07 -3.83
C ARG A 82 -17.68 -22.53 -2.39
N GLU A 83 -18.08 -23.79 -2.23
CA GLU A 83 -18.04 -24.52 -0.96
C GLU A 83 -16.88 -25.51 -0.99
N ILE A 84 -16.45 -25.93 0.20
CA ILE A 84 -15.40 -26.92 0.36
C ILE A 84 -15.94 -28.32 0.02
N ASP A 85 -15.13 -29.14 -0.63
CA ASP A 85 -15.45 -30.54 -0.94
C ASP A 85 -15.21 -31.50 0.25
N GLY A 86 -15.47 -32.80 0.05
CA GLY A 86 -15.40 -33.83 1.10
C GLY A 86 -14.02 -34.00 1.78
N ASP A 87 -12.94 -33.41 1.25
CA ASP A 87 -11.56 -33.57 1.75
C ASP A 87 -10.94 -32.28 2.28
N ASN A 88 -11.77 -31.29 2.61
CA ASN A 88 -11.36 -29.94 2.97
C ASN A 88 -10.59 -29.22 1.85
N VAL A 89 -10.91 -29.53 0.60
CA VAL A 89 -10.29 -28.96 -0.60
C VAL A 89 -11.25 -28.01 -1.29
N ILE A 90 -10.71 -26.94 -1.86
CA ILE A 90 -11.42 -26.04 -2.74
C ILE A 90 -10.64 -25.94 -4.05
N THR A 91 -11.33 -25.99 -5.17
CA THR A 91 -10.66 -25.81 -6.46
C THR A 91 -10.59 -24.31 -6.76
N GLY A 92 -9.39 -23.78 -6.98
CA GLY A 92 -9.17 -22.40 -7.42
C GLY A 92 -9.71 -22.14 -8.84
N LEU A 93 -9.72 -20.88 -9.26
CA LEU A 93 -10.03 -20.51 -10.65
C LEU A 93 -8.85 -20.82 -11.60
N SER A 94 -7.64 -20.96 -11.07
CA SER A 94 -6.50 -21.51 -11.82
C SER A 94 -6.62 -23.01 -12.13
N GLY A 95 -7.55 -23.71 -11.47
CA GLY A 95 -7.70 -25.17 -11.53
C GLY A 95 -6.92 -25.93 -10.45
N LYS A 96 -6.08 -25.25 -9.66
CA LYS A 96 -5.36 -25.86 -8.52
C LYS A 96 -6.33 -26.37 -7.45
N LYS A 97 -6.03 -27.51 -6.85
CA LYS A 97 -6.76 -28.05 -5.70
C LYS A 97 -6.12 -27.56 -4.41
N LEU A 98 -6.80 -26.67 -3.71
CA LEU A 98 -6.26 -25.95 -2.56
C LEU A 98 -6.79 -26.58 -1.27
N LYS A 99 -5.91 -27.15 -0.46
CA LYS A 99 -6.30 -27.72 0.83
C LYS A 99 -6.45 -26.61 1.87
N ILE A 100 -7.68 -26.39 2.33
CA ILE A 100 -7.99 -25.40 3.34
C ILE A 100 -7.51 -25.90 4.71
N PRO A 101 -6.93 -25.07 5.57
CA PRO A 101 -6.61 -25.44 6.94
C PRO A 101 -7.87 -25.49 7.81
N LEU A 102 -8.02 -26.53 8.64
CA LEU A 102 -9.13 -26.61 9.61
C LEU A 102 -9.09 -25.48 10.67
N THR A 103 -7.97 -24.78 10.79
CA THR A 103 -7.81 -23.62 11.67
C THR A 103 -8.52 -22.38 11.14
N TRP A 104 -8.84 -22.32 9.84
CA TRP A 104 -9.56 -21.19 9.26
C TRP A 104 -11.04 -21.30 9.59
N LYS A 105 -11.53 -20.35 10.40
CA LYS A 105 -12.95 -20.27 10.72
C LYS A 105 -13.70 -19.66 9.55
N ASN A 106 -14.80 -20.27 9.15
CA ASN A 106 -15.76 -19.71 8.20
C ASN A 106 -17.17 -20.21 8.55
N PRO A 107 -17.91 -19.49 9.41
CA PRO A 107 -19.25 -19.90 9.85
C PRO A 107 -20.26 -20.03 8.69
N SER A 108 -20.03 -19.33 7.58
CA SER A 108 -20.95 -19.32 6.44
C SER A 108 -20.81 -20.54 5.53
N GLY A 109 -19.65 -21.22 5.57
CA GLY A 109 -19.27 -22.26 4.61
C GLY A 109 -19.00 -21.77 3.18
N LYS A 110 -19.23 -20.48 2.89
CA LYS A 110 -19.08 -19.88 1.55
C LYS A 110 -17.71 -19.24 1.41
N TRP A 111 -17.04 -19.53 0.30
CA TRP A 111 -15.71 -19.03 -0.01
C TRP A 111 -15.75 -18.28 -1.34
N HIS A 112 -15.33 -17.02 -1.31
CA HIS A 112 -15.19 -16.19 -2.50
C HIS A 112 -13.84 -16.49 -3.15
N ILE A 113 -13.85 -16.76 -4.45
CA ILE A 113 -12.68 -17.20 -5.21
C ILE A 113 -12.40 -16.22 -6.32
N GLY A 114 -11.17 -15.75 -6.38
CA GLY A 114 -10.65 -14.93 -7.46
C GLY A 114 -9.38 -15.51 -8.03
N CYS A 115 -8.95 -14.99 -9.18
CA CYS A 115 -7.67 -15.36 -9.78
C CYS A 115 -7.13 -14.21 -10.62
N LYS A 116 -5.80 -14.05 -10.58
CA LYS A 116 -5.09 -13.08 -11.41
C LYS A 116 -3.71 -13.64 -11.75
N ALA A 117 -3.14 -13.18 -12.87
CA ALA A 117 -1.77 -13.52 -13.21
C ALA A 117 -0.80 -12.96 -12.16
N TYR A 118 0.20 -13.74 -11.75
CA TYR A 118 1.26 -13.27 -10.84
C TYR A 118 1.92 -11.99 -11.35
N SER A 119 2.12 -11.90 -12.68
CA SER A 119 2.61 -10.72 -13.37
C SER A 119 1.79 -9.47 -13.08
N GLU A 120 0.46 -9.57 -13.09
CA GLU A 120 -0.45 -8.41 -12.94
C GLU A 120 -0.65 -7.99 -11.48
N LEU A 121 -0.36 -8.87 -10.52
CA LEU A 121 -0.39 -8.53 -9.10
C LEU A 121 0.94 -7.96 -8.61
N PHE A 122 2.06 -8.50 -9.12
CA PHE A 122 3.36 -8.28 -8.53
C PHE A 122 4.37 -7.60 -9.46
N PHE A 123 3.99 -7.30 -10.70
CA PHE A 123 4.79 -6.51 -11.63
C PHE A 123 3.92 -5.46 -12.31
N ARG A 124 4.51 -4.30 -12.57
CA ARG A 124 3.80 -3.22 -13.26
C ARG A 124 3.94 -3.45 -14.76
N LYS A 125 2.83 -3.33 -15.52
CA LYS A 125 2.96 -3.02 -16.95
C LYS A 125 3.56 -1.62 -17.03
N PHE A 126 4.86 -1.52 -17.32
CA PHE A 126 5.49 -0.25 -17.66
C PHE A 126 5.01 0.20 -19.05
N ALA A 127 3.72 0.54 -19.15
CA ALA A 127 3.30 1.42 -20.22
C ALA A 127 3.80 2.82 -19.84
N GLU A 128 4.60 3.43 -20.70
CA GLU A 128 5.15 4.80 -20.59
C GLU A 128 6.55 4.98 -19.97
N THR A 129 7.54 4.21 -20.43
CA THR A 129 8.88 4.80 -20.62
C THR A 129 9.60 4.16 -21.82
N LYS A 130 9.41 4.73 -23.00
CA LYS A 130 10.45 4.62 -24.04
C LYS A 130 11.65 5.39 -23.49
N ASN A 131 12.75 4.68 -23.26
CA ASN A 131 14.06 5.14 -22.77
C ASN A 131 14.26 5.02 -21.25
N LYS A 132 14.79 3.87 -20.81
CA LYS A 132 16.15 3.77 -20.27
C LYS A 132 16.51 2.31 -19.96
N GLU A 133 17.65 1.88 -20.48
CA GLU A 133 18.29 0.59 -20.22
C GLU A 133 18.70 0.47 -18.74
N ASN A 134 17.75 0.22 -17.84
CA ASN A 134 18.05 -0.03 -16.44
C ASN A 134 18.08 -1.55 -16.20
N GLY A 135 19.16 -2.08 -15.62
CA GLY A 135 19.32 -3.53 -15.36
C GLY A 135 18.22 -4.17 -14.50
N ILE A 136 17.47 -3.35 -13.75
CA ILE A 136 16.28 -3.78 -12.98
C ILE A 136 15.14 -4.21 -13.91
N GLU A 137 14.90 -3.49 -15.02
CA GLU A 137 13.86 -3.83 -15.99
C GLU A 137 14.15 -5.19 -16.64
N LYS A 138 15.43 -5.46 -16.95
CA LYS A 138 15.84 -6.74 -17.52
C LYS A 138 15.59 -7.90 -16.55
N LEU A 139 15.89 -7.72 -15.26
CA LEU A 139 15.64 -8.72 -14.22
C LEU A 139 14.13 -8.94 -13.98
N GLU A 140 13.32 -7.88 -13.96
CA GLU A 140 11.87 -8.02 -13.81
C GLU A 140 11.22 -8.69 -15.03
N ILE A 141 11.67 -8.38 -16.26
CA ILE A 141 11.23 -9.05 -17.49
C ILE A 141 11.66 -10.53 -17.50
N GLU A 142 12.88 -10.85 -17.04
CA GLU A 142 13.35 -12.23 -16.92
C GLU A 142 12.56 -13.02 -15.86
N GLU A 143 12.17 -12.41 -14.73
CA GLU A 143 11.27 -13.05 -13.75
C GLU A 143 9.84 -13.21 -14.29
N LEU A 144 9.31 -12.21 -14.99
CA LEU A 144 8.00 -12.25 -15.63
C LEU A 144 7.89 -13.41 -16.62
N ASN A 145 8.94 -13.61 -17.43
CA ASN A 145 9.01 -14.72 -18.38
C ASN A 145 9.17 -16.09 -17.70
N LYS A 146 9.62 -16.13 -16.43
CA LYS A 146 9.74 -17.36 -15.64
C LYS A 146 8.45 -17.73 -14.89
N ASN A 147 7.65 -16.74 -14.47
CA ASN A 147 6.47 -16.95 -13.62
C ASN A 147 5.18 -16.51 -14.33
N VAL A 148 4.67 -17.38 -15.21
CA VAL A 148 3.35 -17.25 -15.87
C VAL A 148 2.22 -17.79 -14.97
N ASP A 149 2.54 -18.13 -13.71
CA ASP A 149 1.58 -18.79 -12.82
C ASP A 149 0.41 -17.87 -12.45
N LEU A 150 -0.78 -18.47 -12.48
CA LEU A 150 -1.98 -17.90 -11.91
C LEU A 150 -1.93 -17.99 -10.38
N VAL A 151 -2.31 -16.88 -9.75
CA VAL A 151 -2.47 -16.73 -8.30
C VAL A 151 -3.96 -16.78 -8.01
N ASP A 152 -4.40 -17.81 -7.30
CA ASP A 152 -5.74 -17.84 -6.74
C ASP A 152 -5.82 -16.96 -5.50
N CYS A 153 -6.97 -16.35 -5.32
CA CYS A 153 -7.34 -15.61 -4.12
C CYS A 153 -8.55 -16.30 -3.49
N ILE A 154 -8.43 -16.63 -2.20
CA ILE A 154 -9.52 -17.17 -1.41
C ILE A 154 -9.90 -16.12 -0.37
N VAL A 155 -11.17 -15.73 -0.34
CA VAL A 155 -11.72 -14.71 0.56
C VAL A 155 -12.90 -15.28 1.33
N TRP A 156 -12.95 -15.04 2.64
CA TRP A 156 -14.02 -15.53 3.50
C TRP A 156 -14.21 -14.63 4.71
N ASN A 157 -15.29 -14.84 5.46
CA ASN A 157 -15.51 -14.15 6.72
C ASN A 157 -15.35 -15.14 7.89
N ASP A 158 -14.52 -14.81 8.86
CA ASP A 158 -14.24 -15.69 10.01
C ASP A 158 -15.26 -15.61 11.15
N GLY A 159 -16.34 -14.85 10.94
CA GLY A 159 -17.35 -14.50 11.94
C GLY A 159 -17.10 -13.15 12.61
N LYS A 160 -15.94 -12.52 12.37
CA LYS A 160 -15.58 -11.20 12.88
C LYS A 160 -15.12 -10.27 11.76
N LYS A 161 -14.20 -10.74 10.93
CA LYS A 161 -13.53 -9.95 9.88
C LYS A 161 -13.48 -10.73 8.58
N TRP A 162 -13.35 -9.98 7.49
CA TRP A 162 -13.06 -10.58 6.19
C TRP A 162 -11.57 -10.90 6.10
N GLN A 163 -11.27 -12.09 5.61
CA GLN A 163 -9.94 -12.65 5.48
C GLN A 163 -9.71 -12.95 4.00
N ALA A 164 -8.49 -12.76 3.53
CA ALA A 164 -8.06 -13.22 2.23
C ALA A 164 -6.70 -13.92 2.30
N CYS A 165 -6.54 -14.92 1.43
CA CYS A 165 -5.29 -15.61 1.21
C CYS A 165 -4.98 -15.62 -0.29
N LEU A 166 -3.78 -15.17 -0.66
CA LEU A 166 -3.24 -15.37 -1.99
C LEU A 166 -2.43 -16.67 -2.01
N THR A 167 -2.68 -17.54 -2.97
CA THR A 167 -1.95 -18.80 -3.07
C THR A 167 -0.53 -18.53 -3.55
N THR A 168 0.46 -18.88 -2.74
CA THR A 168 1.81 -19.14 -3.24
C THR A 168 1.79 -20.47 -4.01
N SER A 169 2.85 -20.83 -4.73
CA SER A 169 2.90 -22.01 -5.61
C SER A 169 2.54 -23.38 -4.96
N ASN A 170 2.30 -23.43 -3.64
CA ASN A 170 1.93 -24.64 -2.91
C ASN A 170 0.41 -24.83 -2.82
N GLU A 171 -0.05 -26.07 -3.08
CA GLU A 171 -1.46 -26.48 -2.98
C GLU A 171 -1.97 -26.64 -1.52
N ASN A 172 -1.06 -26.71 -0.54
CA ASN A 172 -1.41 -26.79 0.88
C ASN A 172 -1.26 -25.43 1.57
N LEU A 173 -2.37 -24.89 2.08
CA LEU A 173 -2.43 -23.54 2.64
C LEU A 173 -2.19 -23.47 4.15
N GLN A 174 -1.74 -24.55 4.79
CA GLN A 174 -1.53 -24.60 6.25
C GLN A 174 -0.60 -23.49 6.78
N ASN A 175 0.40 -23.09 5.99
CA ASN A 175 1.34 -22.03 6.34
C ASN A 175 1.15 -20.77 5.47
N ALA A 176 0.01 -20.66 4.78
CA ALA A 176 -0.23 -19.52 3.92
C ALA A 176 -0.50 -18.26 4.77
N LYS A 177 0.00 -17.12 4.29
CA LYS A 177 -0.24 -15.83 4.95
C LYS A 177 -1.67 -15.40 4.64
N VAL A 178 -2.47 -15.32 5.70
CA VAL A 178 -3.81 -14.73 5.66
C VAL A 178 -3.68 -13.26 6.05
N LEU A 179 -4.38 -12.41 5.31
CA LEU A 179 -4.48 -10.98 5.56
C LEU A 179 -5.95 -10.58 5.68
N THR A 180 -6.19 -9.46 6.34
CA THR A 180 -7.47 -8.75 6.34
C THR A 180 -7.27 -7.34 5.77
N ASN A 181 -8.30 -6.49 5.81
CA ASN A 181 -8.15 -5.09 5.43
C ASN A 181 -7.01 -4.44 6.20
N PHE A 182 -6.14 -3.71 5.50
CA PHE A 182 -4.96 -3.11 6.13
C PHE A 182 -5.31 -2.24 7.35
N CYS A 183 -6.39 -1.46 7.28
CA CYS A 183 -6.84 -0.62 8.39
C CYS A 183 -7.23 -1.39 9.67
N ASP A 184 -7.55 -2.68 9.56
CA ASP A 184 -8.04 -3.48 10.69
C ASP A 184 -6.91 -4.05 11.57
N GLU A 185 -5.78 -4.44 10.96
CA GLU A 185 -4.68 -5.14 11.66
C GLU A 185 -3.29 -4.58 11.30
N HIS A 186 -3.19 -3.70 10.31
CA HIS A 186 -1.94 -3.10 9.82
C HIS A 186 -0.89 -4.14 9.37
N GLU A 187 -1.37 -5.30 8.92
CA GLU A 187 -0.52 -6.39 8.42
C GLU A 187 -0.31 -6.31 6.91
N PHE A 188 0.85 -6.80 6.47
CA PHE A 188 1.22 -6.93 5.06
C PHE A 188 1.90 -8.28 4.81
N GLY A 189 1.81 -8.77 3.56
CA GLY A 189 2.46 -9.99 3.12
C GLY A 189 3.88 -9.73 2.66
N PHE A 190 4.79 -10.69 2.87
CA PHE A 190 6.23 -10.51 2.61
C PHE A 190 6.64 -10.61 1.14
N ILE A 191 5.82 -11.21 0.27
CA ILE A 191 6.15 -11.30 -1.17
C ILE A 191 6.01 -9.91 -1.78
N LYS A 192 7.14 -9.23 -1.99
CA LYS A 192 7.19 -7.85 -2.52
C LYS A 192 6.39 -6.82 -1.70
N SER A 193 6.17 -7.08 -0.40
CA SER A 193 5.41 -6.23 0.54
C SER A 193 4.05 -5.81 -0.03
N TYR A 194 2.99 -6.59 0.23
CA TYR A 194 1.65 -6.23 -0.23
C TYR A 194 0.62 -6.13 0.90
N CYS A 195 -0.36 -5.24 0.74
CA CYS A 195 -1.55 -5.22 1.59
C CYS A 195 -2.80 -5.46 0.76
N ILE A 196 -3.93 -5.69 1.42
CA ILE A 196 -5.21 -5.91 0.75
C ILE A 196 -6.30 -4.98 1.26
N THR A 197 -7.23 -4.68 0.36
CA THR A 197 -8.50 -4.03 0.70
C THR A 197 -9.64 -4.80 0.03
N ILE A 198 -10.61 -5.20 0.84
CA ILE A 198 -11.81 -5.93 0.47
C ILE A 198 -12.95 -4.92 0.43
N ARG A 199 -13.60 -4.75 -0.73
CA ARG A 199 -14.73 -3.81 -0.83
C ARG A 199 -15.96 -4.33 -0.10
N GLU A 200 -16.75 -3.38 0.39
CA GLU A 200 -18.02 -3.65 1.09
C GLU A 200 -19.01 -4.46 0.24
N ASP A 201 -19.03 -4.21 -1.07
CA ASP A 201 -19.89 -4.92 -2.03
C ASP A 201 -19.40 -6.34 -2.37
N LYS A 202 -18.19 -6.71 -1.91
CA LYS A 202 -17.58 -8.04 -2.08
C LYS A 202 -17.42 -8.46 -3.54
N SER A 203 -17.42 -7.49 -4.46
CA SER A 203 -17.27 -7.75 -5.89
C SER A 203 -15.80 -8.04 -6.26
N PHE A 204 -14.87 -7.39 -5.59
CA PHE A 204 -13.44 -7.57 -5.80
C PHE A 204 -12.62 -7.27 -4.55
N ILE A 205 -11.38 -7.77 -4.55
CA ILE A 205 -10.33 -7.30 -3.66
C ILE A 205 -9.28 -6.53 -4.44
N TYR A 206 -8.60 -5.62 -3.78
CA TYR A 206 -7.38 -5.02 -4.28
C TYR A 206 -6.18 -5.57 -3.53
N VAL A 207 -5.18 -6.00 -4.28
CA VAL A 207 -3.84 -6.34 -3.79
C VAL A 207 -2.92 -5.20 -4.16
N PHE A 208 -2.37 -4.54 -3.15
CA PHE A 208 -1.52 -3.37 -3.33
C PHE A 208 -0.08 -3.72 -3.06
N ARG A 209 0.77 -3.61 -4.09
CA ARG A 209 2.22 -3.74 -3.95
C ARG A 209 2.81 -2.44 -3.41
N GLN A 210 3.62 -2.58 -2.38
CA GLN A 210 4.47 -1.53 -1.85
C GLN A 210 5.80 -1.54 -2.61
N ASN A 211 6.27 -0.39 -3.05
CA ASN A 211 7.55 -0.28 -3.76
C ASN A 211 8.57 0.43 -2.87
N GLY A 212 9.64 -0.27 -2.49
CA GLY A 212 10.64 0.23 -1.54
C GLY A 212 11.48 1.42 -2.01
N ASN A 213 11.42 1.78 -3.31
CA ASN A 213 12.15 2.90 -3.90
C ASN A 213 11.23 4.02 -4.42
N ASN A 214 10.01 4.13 -3.89
CA ASN A 214 9.02 5.07 -4.39
C ASN A 214 9.14 6.46 -3.74
N HIS A 215 8.77 7.48 -4.51
CA HIS A 215 8.76 8.87 -4.08
C HIS A 215 7.91 9.09 -2.81
N GLY A 216 6.76 8.41 -2.71
CA GLY A 216 5.85 8.52 -1.57
C GLY A 216 6.48 8.05 -0.26
N THR A 217 7.30 7.00 -0.28
CA THR A 217 8.02 6.51 0.90
C THR A 217 8.99 7.55 1.44
N ILE A 218 9.70 8.26 0.55
CA ILE A 218 10.63 9.33 0.95
C ILE A 218 9.85 10.50 1.52
N VAL A 219 8.77 10.91 0.86
CA VAL A 219 7.88 11.98 1.33
C VAL A 219 7.33 11.67 2.72
N ALA A 220 6.81 10.46 2.94
CA ALA A 220 6.32 10.00 4.23
C ALA A 220 7.41 9.97 5.31
N THR A 221 8.63 9.57 4.93
CA THR A 221 9.78 9.49 5.84
C THR A 221 10.19 10.89 6.31
N VAL A 222 10.32 11.84 5.39
CA VAL A 222 10.64 13.25 5.70
C VAL A 222 9.54 13.87 6.57
N ALA A 223 8.27 13.57 6.26
CA ALA A 223 7.15 14.11 7.02
C ALA A 223 7.14 13.59 8.46
N ALA A 224 7.23 12.27 8.67
CA ALA A 224 6.81 11.69 9.95
C ALA A 224 7.49 10.38 10.36
N ALA A 225 8.63 9.99 9.78
CA ALA A 225 9.33 8.79 10.26
C ALA A 225 9.74 8.90 11.73
N TYR A 226 9.75 7.77 12.43
CA TYR A 226 10.18 7.67 13.81
C TYR A 226 11.15 6.50 14.01
N PHE A 227 12.34 6.82 14.52
CA PHE A 227 13.40 5.90 14.89
C PHE A 227 13.71 6.08 16.38
N PRO A 228 13.33 5.11 17.24
CA PRO A 228 13.49 5.23 18.70
C PRO A 228 14.93 5.50 19.16
N ASN A 229 15.91 4.97 18.41
CA ASN A 229 17.33 5.04 18.76
C ASN A 229 18.08 6.15 18.01
N GLY A 230 17.40 7.01 17.24
CA GLY A 230 18.05 8.00 16.38
C GLY A 230 17.16 9.19 16.04
N SER A 231 17.11 10.18 16.95
CA SER A 231 16.33 11.42 16.74
C SER A 231 16.68 12.16 15.45
N TYR A 232 17.95 12.11 15.02
CA TYR A 232 18.42 12.71 13.78
C TYR A 232 17.78 12.11 12.53
N SER A 233 17.41 10.82 12.56
CA SER A 233 16.78 10.13 11.43
C SER A 233 15.26 10.27 11.40
N ASN A 234 14.64 10.86 12.43
CA ASN A 234 13.18 11.09 12.44
C ASN A 234 12.76 12.03 11.30
N GLY A 235 11.50 11.95 10.88
CA GLY A 235 10.86 13.01 10.11
C GLY A 235 10.62 14.26 10.96
N LEU A 236 9.96 15.25 10.36
CA LEU A 236 9.61 16.51 11.04
C LEU A 236 8.59 16.32 12.17
N ALA A 237 7.59 15.46 11.97
CA ALA A 237 6.51 15.19 12.92
C ALA A 237 6.44 13.69 13.28
N PRO A 238 7.40 13.15 14.06
CA PRO A 238 7.48 11.72 14.36
C PRO A 238 6.31 11.18 15.22
N GLY A 239 5.49 12.05 15.82
CA GLY A 239 4.29 11.68 16.57
C GLY A 239 3.03 11.50 15.72
N SER A 240 3.02 11.98 14.46
CA SER A 240 1.81 11.96 13.61
C SER A 240 1.53 10.59 13.01
N GLN A 241 0.30 10.38 12.56
CA GLN A 241 -0.11 9.20 11.78
C GLN A 241 -0.27 9.57 10.31
N ILE A 242 -0.12 8.58 9.43
CA ILE A 242 -0.09 8.73 7.99
C ILE A 242 -1.24 7.95 7.35
N ILE A 243 -1.93 8.57 6.40
CA ILE A 243 -2.81 7.90 5.45
C ILE A 243 -2.15 7.97 4.08
N SER A 244 -1.90 6.82 3.47
CA SER A 244 -1.24 6.73 2.17
C SER A 244 -2.29 6.75 1.07
N MET A 245 -2.17 7.63 0.07
CA MET A 245 -3.16 7.75 -1.01
C MET A 245 -2.49 7.81 -2.38
N ASP A 246 -2.73 6.83 -3.24
CA ASP A 246 -2.27 6.86 -4.64
C ASP A 246 -3.29 7.61 -5.51
N ALA A 247 -2.91 8.80 -5.98
CA ALA A 247 -3.74 9.63 -6.86
C ALA A 247 -2.92 10.46 -7.86
N LYS A 248 -2.77 9.97 -9.10
CA LYS A 248 -1.86 10.50 -10.12
C LYS A 248 -2.49 11.47 -11.13
N HIS A 249 -3.82 11.52 -11.21
CA HIS A 249 -4.54 12.35 -12.17
C HIS A 249 -5.67 13.14 -11.48
N VAL A 250 -6.16 14.21 -12.12
CA VAL A 250 -7.07 15.19 -11.51
C VAL A 250 -8.29 14.55 -10.81
N PHE A 251 -8.97 13.61 -11.48
CA PHE A 251 -10.13 12.91 -10.89
C PHE A 251 -9.77 12.02 -9.68
N ALA A 252 -8.58 11.41 -9.69
CA ALA A 252 -8.12 10.63 -8.55
C ALA A 252 -7.79 11.55 -7.37
N ILE A 253 -7.19 12.72 -7.62
CA ILE A 253 -6.87 13.72 -6.60
C ILE A 253 -8.16 14.25 -5.97
N GLU A 254 -9.18 14.56 -6.77
CA GLU A 254 -10.50 14.98 -6.26
C GLU A 254 -11.08 13.94 -5.29
N LYS A 255 -11.09 12.66 -5.68
CA LYS A 255 -11.56 11.56 -4.80
C LYS A 255 -10.70 11.42 -3.54
N ALA A 256 -9.38 11.57 -3.65
CA ALA A 256 -8.48 11.52 -2.51
C ALA A 256 -8.76 12.65 -1.52
N LEU A 257 -9.02 13.86 -2.00
CA LEU A 257 -9.37 15.02 -1.16
C LEU A 257 -10.72 14.83 -0.47
N LEU A 258 -11.73 14.29 -1.18
CA LEU A 258 -13.01 13.92 -0.54
C LEU A 258 -12.78 12.87 0.56
N LYS A 259 -11.93 11.87 0.31
CA LYS A 259 -11.60 10.88 1.32
C LYS A 259 -10.84 11.46 2.52
N CYS A 260 -10.00 12.47 2.31
CA CYS A 260 -9.34 13.18 3.40
C CYS A 260 -10.35 13.84 4.34
N ILE A 261 -11.46 14.37 3.82
CA ILE A 261 -12.55 14.94 4.63
C ILE A 261 -13.23 13.84 5.46
N GLU A 262 -13.59 12.72 4.83
CA GLU A 262 -14.22 11.58 5.53
C GLU A 262 -13.33 11.01 6.65
N MET A 263 -12.01 11.01 6.45
CA MET A 263 -11.03 10.49 7.39
C MET A 263 -10.61 11.50 8.46
N GLU A 264 -11.14 12.74 8.39
CA GLU A 264 -10.78 13.86 9.25
C GLU A 264 -9.26 14.09 9.26
N VAL A 265 -8.67 14.22 8.08
CA VAL A 265 -7.25 14.53 7.89
C VAL A 265 -6.96 15.97 8.27
N ASP A 266 -5.90 16.20 9.04
CA ASP A 266 -5.47 17.53 9.46
C ASP A 266 -4.57 18.21 8.43
N ILE A 267 -3.67 17.45 7.80
CA ILE A 267 -2.67 17.95 6.85
C ILE A 267 -2.66 17.08 5.60
N VAL A 268 -2.78 17.71 4.44
CA VAL A 268 -2.60 17.04 3.15
C VAL A 268 -1.26 17.45 2.56
N ASN A 269 -0.40 16.46 2.30
CA ASN A 269 0.81 16.63 1.51
C ASN A 269 0.57 16.06 0.11
N LEU A 270 0.55 16.93 -0.89
CA LEU A 270 0.44 16.58 -2.30
C LEU A 270 1.77 16.87 -3.00
N SER A 271 2.53 15.83 -3.35
CA SER A 271 3.83 15.97 -4.03
C SER A 271 3.77 15.52 -5.49
N ILE A 272 2.72 15.97 -6.18
CA ILE A 272 2.42 15.62 -7.56
C ILE A 272 2.22 16.91 -8.36
N GLY A 273 2.96 17.06 -9.46
CA GLY A 273 2.82 18.16 -10.39
C GLY A 273 2.21 17.69 -11.70
N LEU A 274 1.02 18.19 -12.04
CA LEU A 274 0.43 17.98 -13.37
C LEU A 274 0.74 19.19 -14.26
N LYS A 275 1.31 18.94 -15.43
CA LYS A 275 1.51 20.00 -16.42
C LYS A 275 0.14 20.39 -16.97
N TYR A 276 -0.30 21.61 -16.68
CA TYR A 276 -1.49 22.16 -17.30
C TYR A 276 -1.22 22.35 -18.80
N THR A 277 -1.87 21.54 -19.63
CA THR A 277 -1.97 21.77 -21.08
C THR A 277 -3.33 22.43 -21.35
N PRO A 278 -3.38 23.74 -21.66
CA PRO A 278 -4.64 24.35 -22.08
C PRO A 278 -5.11 23.63 -23.36
N SER A 279 -6.29 23.02 -23.30
CA SER A 279 -6.92 22.37 -24.46
C SER A 279 -7.68 23.35 -25.35
N ILE A 280 -7.78 24.62 -24.96
CA ILE A 280 -8.48 25.66 -25.71
C ILE A 280 -7.67 26.95 -25.64
N ASP A 281 -7.19 27.40 -26.80
CA ASP A 281 -6.69 28.75 -26.98
C ASP A 281 -7.88 29.72 -27.02
N LEU A 282 -8.14 30.42 -25.91
CA LEU A 282 -9.19 31.43 -25.81
C LEU A 282 -8.83 32.76 -26.52
N SER A 283 -7.68 32.84 -27.20
CA SER A 283 -7.28 34.04 -27.94
C SER A 283 -7.99 34.24 -29.28
N ILE A 284 -8.84 33.31 -29.73
CA ILE A 284 -9.53 33.38 -31.03
C ILE A 284 -10.81 34.27 -31.01
N HIS A 285 -11.14 34.91 -29.87
CA HIS A 285 -12.30 35.82 -29.76
C HIS A 285 -11.97 37.22 -29.24
N ARG A 286 -10.93 37.86 -29.78
CA ARG A 286 -10.74 39.31 -29.67
C ARG A 286 -10.68 39.99 -31.03
#